data_AF-A0A943JQI6-F1
#
_entry.id   AF-A0A943JQI6-F1
#
_cell.length_a   1.000
_cell.length_b   1.000
_cell.length_c   1.000
_cell.angle_alpha   90.00
_cell.angle_beta   90.00
_cell.angle_gamma   90.00
#
_symmetry.space_group_name_H-M   'P 1'
#
loop_
_entity.id
_entity.type
_entity.pdbx_description
1 polymer ?
#
loop_
_entity_poly.entity_id
_entity_poly.type
_entity_poly.pdbx_seq_one_letter_code
_entity_poly.pdbx_strand_id
1 'polypeptide(L)'
;MCGKIIKKAKINKKVILGGIGAIALVVVVVALVGSNTIERRKHLQEIESDIVDESTSQEAHITGSLMEIKEKIDNDEIEDTYMNEAQKKSVLELYDIANKWGISNNDQRMQQLIYNALLVKNQANPLLIIFGNGYMNQYRELVLEMDIPAFLFNFGILGFILYFGPFLAIFVYGIYFGIRKIKSIDSEYIMYVLGIGLAFAISVFSGYVFFNMSVSTVIAVICALLINKIFEIKNVEYTHEQVVIKNEKKKKIKRRKQ
;
A
#
# COMPACT_ATOMS: atom_id res chain seq x y z
N MET A 1 -2.90 -46.78 -18.27
CA MET A 1 -4.34 -46.44 -18.34
C MET A 1 -4.73 -45.75 -17.03
N CYS A 2 -4.84 -44.42 -17.01
CA CYS A 2 -5.34 -43.70 -15.84
C CYS A 2 -6.29 -42.61 -16.33
N GLY A 3 -7.52 -43.02 -16.62
CA GLY A 3 -8.62 -42.15 -16.99
C GLY A 3 -9.87 -42.60 -16.25
N LYS A 4 -10.21 -41.89 -15.17
CA LYS A 4 -11.53 -41.85 -14.52
C LYS A 4 -11.55 -40.55 -13.69
N ILE A 5 -11.68 -39.41 -14.37
CA ILE A 5 -12.96 -38.71 -14.62
C ILE A 5 -13.66 -38.36 -13.30
N ILE A 6 -13.43 -37.10 -12.93
CA ILE A 6 -14.14 -36.28 -11.95
C ILE A 6 -15.66 -36.56 -12.05
N LYS A 7 -16.27 -37.06 -10.97
CA LYS A 7 -17.73 -37.06 -10.83
C LYS A 7 -18.19 -35.60 -10.73
N LYS A 8 -18.86 -35.10 -11.78
CA LYS A 8 -19.63 -33.84 -11.70
C LYS A 8 -20.74 -34.02 -10.64
N ALA A 9 -20.52 -33.51 -9.43
CA ALA A 9 -21.60 -33.31 -8.47
C ALA A 9 -22.59 -32.31 -9.08
N LYS A 10 -23.81 -32.75 -9.41
CA LYS A 10 -24.87 -31.85 -9.86
C LYS A 10 -25.24 -30.93 -8.70
N ILE A 11 -24.74 -29.70 -8.71
CA ILE A 11 -25.07 -28.68 -7.72
C ILE A 11 -26.60 -28.47 -7.74
N ASN A 12 -27.23 -28.58 -6.58
CA ASN A 12 -28.68 -28.47 -6.44
C ASN A 12 -29.14 -27.04 -6.81
N LYS A 13 -30.11 -26.92 -7.74
CA LYS A 13 -30.65 -25.62 -8.19
C LYS A 13 -31.15 -24.74 -7.04
N LYS A 14 -31.62 -25.33 -5.92
CA LYS A 14 -32.02 -24.58 -4.71
C LYS A 14 -30.85 -23.91 -4.00
N VAL A 15 -29.67 -24.53 -4.00
CA VAL A 15 -28.43 -23.95 -3.43
C VAL A 15 -27.89 -22.83 -4.33
N ILE A 16 -28.03 -22.97 -5.65
CA ILE A 16 -27.69 -21.89 -6.60
C ILE A 16 -28.64 -20.70 -6.42
N LEU A 17 -29.95 -20.93 -6.34
CA LEU A 17 -30.93 -19.87 -6.09
C LEU A 17 -30.72 -19.19 -4.72
N GLY A 18 -30.42 -19.96 -3.67
CA GLY A 18 -30.08 -19.41 -2.35
C GLY A 18 -28.81 -18.56 -2.37
N GLY A 19 -27.77 -19.00 -3.09
CA GLY A 19 -26.53 -18.24 -3.27
C GLY A 19 -26.73 -16.95 -4.06
N ILE A 20 -27.52 -16.99 -5.14
CA ILE A 20 -27.88 -15.78 -5.91
C ILE A 20 -28.69 -14.81 -5.05
N GLY A 21 -29.65 -15.32 -4.26
CA GLY A 21 -30.44 -14.51 -3.32
C GLY A 21 -29.58 -13.82 -2.26
N ALA A 22 -28.60 -14.53 -1.68
CA ALA A 22 -27.67 -13.95 -0.72
C ALA A 22 -26.78 -12.86 -1.33
N ILE A 23 -26.26 -13.08 -2.55
CA ILE A 23 -25.46 -12.08 -3.28
C ILE A 23 -26.32 -10.85 -3.61
N ALA A 24 -27.54 -11.05 -4.10
CA ALA A 24 -28.46 -9.94 -4.39
C ALA A 24 -28.79 -9.12 -3.13
N LEU A 25 -28.98 -9.78 -1.99
CA LEU A 25 -29.21 -9.11 -0.71
C LEU A 25 -28.01 -8.25 -0.29
N VAL A 26 -26.78 -8.78 -0.43
CA VAL A 26 -25.55 -8.04 -0.15
C VAL A 26 -25.41 -6.83 -1.09
N VAL A 27 -25.69 -7.00 -2.39
CA VAL A 27 -25.66 -5.89 -3.36
C VAL A 27 -26.68 -4.81 -3.01
N VAL A 28 -27.89 -5.18 -2.58
CA VAL A 28 -28.92 -4.22 -2.15
C VAL A 28 -28.48 -3.47 -0.89
N VAL A 29 -27.91 -4.16 0.11
CA VAL A 29 -27.37 -3.51 1.32
C VAL A 29 -26.24 -2.56 0.97
N VAL A 30 -25.30 -2.97 0.11
CA VAL A 30 -24.21 -2.12 -0.37
C VAL A 30 -24.73 -0.93 -1.18
N ALA A 31 -25.77 -1.10 -1.98
CA ALA A 31 -26.39 -0.01 -2.73
C ALA A 31 -27.11 1.00 -1.82
N LEU A 32 -27.83 0.53 -0.79
CA LEU A 32 -28.53 1.39 0.17
C LEU A 32 -27.55 2.15 1.07
N VAL A 33 -26.54 1.48 1.63
CA VAL A 33 -25.46 2.14 2.40
C VAL A 33 -24.59 3.02 1.49
N GLY A 34 -24.42 2.60 0.23
CA GLY A 34 -23.77 3.36 -0.82
C GLY A 34 -24.51 4.63 -1.20
N SER A 35 -25.84 4.65 -1.17
CA SER A 35 -26.67 5.83 -1.51
C SER A 35 -26.38 7.00 -0.58
N ASN A 36 -26.38 6.77 0.74
CA ASN A 36 -26.01 7.80 1.73
C ASN A 36 -24.54 8.23 1.58
N THR A 37 -23.67 7.32 1.14
CA THR A 37 -22.27 7.63 0.85
C THR A 37 -22.11 8.50 -0.40
N ILE A 38 -22.94 8.31 -1.43
CA ILE A 38 -22.97 9.11 -2.66
C ILE A 38 -23.59 10.48 -2.41
N GLU A 39 -24.69 10.56 -1.66
CA GLU A 39 -25.27 11.85 -1.25
C GLU A 39 -24.29 12.67 -0.41
N ARG A 40 -23.59 12.04 0.53
CA ARG A 40 -22.51 12.68 1.27
C ARG A 40 -21.38 13.18 0.34
N ARG A 41 -21.01 12.42 -0.70
CA ARG A 41 -20.02 12.88 -1.69
C ARG A 41 -20.50 14.09 -2.48
N LYS A 42 -21.77 14.12 -2.89
CA LYS A 42 -22.35 15.29 -3.55
C LYS A 42 -22.39 16.52 -2.64
N HIS A 43 -22.78 16.34 -1.38
CA HIS A 43 -22.77 17.41 -0.38
C HIS A 43 -21.35 17.91 -0.07
N LEU A 44 -20.35 17.03 -0.05
CA LEU A 44 -18.94 17.43 0.09
C LEU A 44 -18.42 18.18 -1.15
N GLN A 45 -18.88 17.83 -2.35
CA GLN A 45 -18.58 18.58 -3.59
C GLN A 45 -19.25 19.96 -3.61
N GLU A 46 -20.39 20.11 -2.93
CA GLU A 46 -21.07 21.40 -2.80
C GLU A 46 -20.35 22.31 -1.77
N ILE A 47 -19.85 21.74 -0.67
CA ILE A 47 -18.97 22.45 0.28
C ILE A 47 -17.59 22.75 -0.33
N GLU A 48 -17.09 21.92 -1.25
CA GLU A 48 -15.83 22.16 -1.96
C GLU A 48 -15.81 23.56 -2.60
N SER A 49 -16.92 23.96 -3.23
CA SER A 49 -17.06 25.27 -3.87
C SER A 49 -17.15 26.47 -2.91
N ASP A 50 -17.31 26.23 -1.59
CA ASP A 50 -17.39 27.29 -0.58
C ASP A 50 -16.02 27.70 -0.03
N ILE A 51 -14.96 26.89 -0.22
CA ILE A 51 -13.60 27.29 0.14
C ILE A 51 -13.05 28.14 -1.01
N VAL A 52 -13.19 29.45 -0.86
CA VAL A 52 -12.77 30.44 -1.86
C VAL A 52 -11.55 31.19 -1.34
N ASP A 53 -10.54 31.37 -2.20
CA ASP A 53 -9.45 32.28 -1.91
C ASP A 53 -9.97 33.72 -1.97
N GLU A 54 -10.00 34.41 -0.81
CA GLU A 54 -10.54 35.76 -0.69
C GLU A 54 -9.82 36.78 -1.59
N SER A 55 -8.54 36.54 -1.89
CA SER A 55 -7.73 37.45 -2.71
C SER A 55 -8.02 37.35 -4.20
N THR A 56 -8.39 36.16 -4.69
CA THR A 56 -8.65 35.90 -6.12
C THR A 56 -10.14 35.67 -6.42
N SER A 57 -10.97 35.49 -5.38
CA SER A 57 -12.38 35.07 -5.48
C SER A 57 -12.58 33.79 -6.28
N GLN A 58 -11.58 32.89 -6.28
CA GLN A 58 -11.62 31.59 -6.96
C GLN A 58 -11.64 30.44 -5.94
N GLU A 59 -12.19 29.29 -6.35
CA GLU A 59 -12.18 28.07 -5.53
C GLU A 59 -10.72 27.68 -5.17
N ALA A 60 -10.47 27.46 -3.89
CA ALA A 60 -9.17 27.03 -3.39
C ALA A 60 -9.10 25.50 -3.40
N HIS A 61 -8.04 24.97 -4.01
CA HIS A 61 -7.81 23.53 -4.16
C HIS A 61 -6.98 22.92 -3.01
N ILE A 62 -6.94 23.60 -1.86
CA ILE A 62 -6.32 23.14 -0.61
C ILE A 62 -7.33 23.24 0.54
N THR A 63 -7.11 22.48 1.62
CA THR A 63 -8.00 22.54 2.81
C THR A 63 -8.06 23.96 3.39
N GLY A 64 -9.18 24.32 4.03
CA GLY A 64 -9.36 25.65 4.65
C GLY A 64 -8.27 26.02 5.68
N SER A 65 -7.81 25.07 6.50
CA SER A 65 -6.72 25.32 7.46
C SER A 65 -5.37 25.58 6.79
N LEU A 66 -5.10 24.99 5.61
CA LEU A 66 -3.93 25.33 4.80
C LEU A 66 -4.09 26.70 4.13
N MET A 67 -5.32 27.07 3.75
CA MET A 67 -5.60 28.39 3.20
C MET A 67 -5.32 29.50 4.23
N GLU A 68 -5.81 29.34 5.46
CA GLU A 68 -5.51 30.26 6.58
C GLU A 68 -4.00 30.40 6.82
N ILE A 69 -3.24 29.32 6.65
CA ILE A 69 -1.79 29.34 6.83
C ILE A 69 -1.08 30.01 5.67
N LYS A 70 -1.54 29.76 4.44
CA LYS A 70 -1.04 30.47 3.26
C LYS A 70 -1.24 31.98 3.39
N GLU A 71 -2.42 32.43 3.84
CA GLU A 71 -2.69 33.86 4.07
C GLU A 71 -1.77 34.46 5.12
N LYS A 72 -1.53 33.75 6.23
CA LYS A 72 -0.57 34.19 7.25
C LYS A 72 0.87 34.23 6.73
N ILE A 73 1.24 33.35 5.79
CA ILE A 73 2.55 33.41 5.12
C ILE A 73 2.61 34.66 4.24
N ASP A 74 1.59 34.93 3.44
CA ASP A 74 1.56 36.10 2.54
C ASP A 74 1.58 37.44 3.29
N ASN A 75 0.99 37.48 4.50
CA ASN A 75 0.95 38.66 5.35
C ASN A 75 2.15 38.78 6.32
N ASP A 76 3.16 37.91 6.22
CA ASP A 76 4.31 37.85 7.13
C ASP A 76 3.92 37.69 8.63
N GLU A 77 2.81 37.01 8.91
CA GLU A 77 2.28 36.78 10.26
C GLU A 77 2.76 35.47 10.90
N ILE A 78 3.58 34.67 10.20
CA ILE A 78 4.15 33.43 10.73
C ILE A 78 5.59 33.64 11.22
N GLU A 79 5.78 33.47 12.52
CA GLU A 79 7.10 33.44 13.14
C GLU A 79 7.96 32.30 12.59
N ASP A 80 9.26 32.56 12.38
CA ASP A 80 10.22 31.57 11.86
C ASP A 80 10.43 30.37 12.78
N THR A 81 10.17 30.55 14.08
CA THR A 81 10.16 29.49 15.09
C THR A 81 9.02 28.49 14.88
N TYR A 82 7.93 28.93 14.25
CA TYR A 82 6.76 28.13 13.95
C TYR A 82 6.89 27.40 12.62
N MET A 83 7.36 28.09 11.57
CA MET A 83 7.69 27.49 10.27
C MET A 83 8.94 28.14 9.68
N ASN A 84 9.89 27.32 9.25
CA ASN A 84 11.06 27.80 8.51
C ASN A 84 10.72 28.14 7.05
N GLU A 85 11.65 28.84 6.40
CA GLU A 85 11.51 29.27 4.99
C GLU A 85 11.24 28.11 4.01
N ALA A 86 11.86 26.95 4.20
CA ALA A 86 11.60 25.79 3.33
C ALA A 86 10.17 25.26 3.51
N GLN A 87 9.62 25.30 4.73
CA GLN A 87 8.24 24.92 5.00
C GLN A 87 7.25 25.94 4.42
N LYS A 88 7.48 27.25 4.64
CA LYS A 88 6.66 28.34 4.08
C LYS A 88 6.58 28.23 2.56
N LYS A 89 7.75 28.14 1.91
CA LYS A 89 7.87 27.97 0.45
C LYS A 89 7.15 26.71 -0.07
N SER A 90 7.19 25.61 0.68
CA SER A 90 6.54 24.37 0.28
C SER A 90 5.01 24.44 0.39
N VAL A 91 4.46 25.25 1.31
CA VAL A 91 3.01 25.53 1.36
C VAL A 91 2.57 26.36 0.16
N LEU A 92 3.33 27.41 -0.20
CA LEU A 92 3.03 28.23 -1.36
C LEU A 92 3.10 27.42 -2.67
N GLU A 93 4.15 26.62 -2.87
CA GLU A 93 4.26 25.74 -4.04
C GLU A 93 3.15 24.66 -4.06
N LEU A 94 2.70 24.17 -2.89
CA LEU A 94 1.55 23.25 -2.81
C LEU A 94 0.27 23.93 -3.32
N TYR A 95 -0.03 25.13 -2.85
CA TYR A 95 -1.21 25.90 -3.27
C TYR A 95 -1.21 26.08 -4.80
N ASP A 96 -0.09 26.50 -5.37
CA ASP A 96 0.05 26.69 -6.83
C ASP A 96 -0.20 25.40 -7.62
N ILE A 97 0.40 24.29 -7.17
CA ILE A 97 0.23 22.98 -7.82
C ILE A 97 -1.21 22.48 -7.68
N ALA A 98 -1.80 22.63 -6.50
CA ALA A 98 -3.15 22.18 -6.21
C ALA A 98 -4.17 22.90 -7.11
N ASN A 99 -4.07 24.22 -7.23
CA ASN A 99 -4.94 25.01 -8.11
C ASN A 99 -4.70 24.66 -9.59
N LYS A 100 -3.43 24.51 -9.99
CA LYS A 100 -3.10 24.15 -11.38
C LYS A 100 -3.65 22.78 -11.78
N TRP A 101 -3.67 21.83 -10.86
CA TRP A 101 -4.12 20.46 -11.11
C TRP A 101 -5.59 20.23 -10.77
N GLY A 102 -6.28 21.22 -10.19
CA GLY A 102 -7.66 21.08 -9.73
C GLY A 102 -7.79 19.98 -8.67
N ILE A 103 -6.85 19.91 -7.72
CA ILE A 103 -6.89 18.91 -6.64
C ILE A 103 -8.11 19.22 -5.76
N SER A 104 -8.88 18.20 -5.38
CA SER A 104 -9.97 18.42 -4.43
C SER A 104 -9.39 18.91 -3.11
N ASN A 105 -9.99 19.95 -2.53
CA ASN A 105 -9.56 20.49 -1.25
C ASN A 105 -9.70 19.48 -0.09
N ASN A 106 -10.51 18.43 -0.25
CA ASN A 106 -10.63 17.34 0.73
C ASN A 106 -9.68 16.15 0.48
N ASP A 107 -8.88 16.18 -0.60
CA ASP A 107 -7.83 15.18 -0.85
C ASP A 107 -6.57 15.51 -0.03
N GLN A 108 -6.72 15.42 1.29
CA GLN A 108 -5.67 15.74 2.25
C GLN A 108 -4.41 14.88 2.03
N ARG A 109 -4.56 13.63 1.60
CA ARG A 109 -3.43 12.71 1.39
C ARG A 109 -2.60 13.09 0.17
N MET A 110 -3.24 13.51 -0.91
CA MET A 110 -2.53 14.07 -2.05
C MET A 110 -1.78 15.34 -1.65
N GLN A 111 -2.43 16.23 -0.90
CA GLN A 111 -1.81 17.46 -0.41
C GLN A 111 -0.61 17.18 0.52
N GLN A 112 -0.73 16.22 1.45
CA GLN A 112 0.37 15.74 2.31
C GLN A 112 1.55 15.21 1.48
N LEU A 113 1.29 14.41 0.45
CA LEU A 113 2.34 13.85 -0.43
C LEU A 113 3.08 14.94 -1.20
N ILE A 114 2.33 15.86 -1.82
CA ILE A 114 2.90 16.97 -2.59
C ILE A 114 3.75 17.84 -1.66
N TYR A 115 3.20 18.24 -0.51
CA TYR A 115 3.93 19.05 0.46
C TYR A 115 5.24 18.39 0.90
N ASN A 116 5.22 17.12 1.31
CA ASN A 116 6.42 16.47 1.82
C ASN A 116 7.48 16.26 0.73
N ALA A 117 7.07 16.03 -0.52
CA ALA A 117 7.99 16.00 -1.65
C ALA A 117 8.62 17.38 -1.92
N LEU A 118 7.83 18.45 -1.88
CA LEU A 118 8.31 19.83 -2.02
C LEU A 118 9.23 20.24 -0.86
N LEU A 119 8.92 19.80 0.36
CA LEU A 119 9.70 20.11 1.55
C LEU A 119 11.11 19.52 1.43
N VAL A 120 11.25 18.25 1.06
CA VAL A 120 12.56 17.63 0.83
C VAL A 120 13.34 18.37 -0.26
N LYS A 121 12.67 18.74 -1.35
CA LYS A 121 13.25 19.51 -2.46
C LYS A 121 13.75 20.89 -1.98
N ASN A 122 12.94 21.61 -1.21
CA ASN A 122 13.22 22.98 -0.78
C ASN A 122 14.23 23.05 0.37
N GLN A 123 14.26 22.05 1.25
CA GLN A 123 15.29 21.92 2.28
C GLN A 123 16.67 21.62 1.66
N ALA A 124 16.69 20.90 0.52
CA ALA A 124 17.90 20.53 -0.22
C ALA A 124 19.02 19.95 0.67
N ASN A 125 18.65 19.30 1.78
CA ASN A 125 19.59 18.83 2.80
C ASN A 125 19.80 17.31 2.67
N PRO A 126 21.00 16.85 2.27
CA PRO A 126 21.28 15.43 2.11
C PRO A 126 21.10 14.60 3.38
N LEU A 127 21.35 15.19 4.56
CA LEU A 127 21.17 14.48 5.83
C LEU A 127 19.69 14.20 6.11
N LEU A 128 18.80 15.15 5.80
CA LEU A 128 17.35 14.96 5.96
C LEU A 128 16.79 13.95 4.95
N ILE A 129 17.41 13.80 3.78
CA ILE A 129 17.05 12.72 2.84
C ILE A 129 17.43 11.34 3.41
N ILE A 130 18.59 11.24 4.06
CA ILE A 130 19.11 9.97 4.58
C ILE A 130 18.38 9.55 5.86
N PHE A 131 18.21 10.49 6.80
CA PHE A 131 17.69 10.24 8.15
C PHE A 131 16.22 10.65 8.34
N GLY A 132 15.64 11.35 7.37
CA GLY A 132 14.25 11.80 7.38
C GLY A 132 14.06 13.14 8.07
N ASN A 133 12.88 13.70 7.89
CA ASN A 133 12.47 14.95 8.52
C ASN A 133 11.96 14.78 9.95
N GLY A 134 11.69 13.54 10.39
CA GLY A 134 11.00 13.27 11.65
C GLY A 134 9.51 13.65 11.60
N TYR A 135 8.73 13.04 12.48
CA TYR A 135 7.27 13.25 12.54
C TYR A 135 6.90 14.63 13.11
N MET A 136 7.67 15.15 14.07
CA MET A 136 7.34 16.40 14.79
C MET A 136 7.67 17.68 14.01
N ASN A 137 8.35 17.57 12.87
CA ASN A 137 8.69 18.73 12.03
C ASN A 137 7.63 19.01 10.95
N GLN A 138 6.48 18.31 11.00
CA GLN A 138 5.40 18.47 10.03
C GLN A 138 4.30 19.36 10.61
N TYR A 139 3.80 20.26 9.76
CA TYR A 139 2.73 21.16 10.13
C TYR A 139 1.39 20.43 10.16
N ARG A 140 0.83 20.22 11.36
CA ARG A 140 -0.54 19.73 11.64
C ARG A 140 -1.08 18.72 10.60
N GLU A 141 -1.89 19.18 9.65
CA GLU A 141 -2.62 18.34 8.69
C GLU A 141 -1.77 17.81 7.52
N LEU A 142 -0.53 18.30 7.39
CA LEU A 142 0.47 17.88 6.41
C LEU A 142 1.33 16.70 6.89
N VAL A 143 1.07 16.21 8.09
CA VAL A 143 1.61 14.95 8.60
C VAL A 143 1.12 13.80 7.71
N LEU A 144 2.05 12.99 7.20
CA LEU A 144 1.70 11.86 6.34
C LEU A 144 0.91 10.79 7.10
N GLU A 145 -0.29 10.48 6.60
CA GLU A 145 -1.09 9.37 7.11
C GLU A 145 -0.71 8.01 6.49
N MET A 146 -0.07 8.03 5.32
CA MET A 146 0.25 6.83 4.55
C MET A 146 1.56 6.22 5.02
N ASP A 147 1.59 4.92 5.33
CA ASP A 147 2.75 4.27 5.97
C ASP A 147 4.01 4.33 5.10
N ILE A 148 3.94 3.83 3.86
CA ILE A 148 5.11 3.71 2.98
C ILE A 148 5.71 5.08 2.66
N PRO A 149 4.92 6.11 2.27
CA PRO A 149 5.43 7.48 2.17
C PRO A 149 6.00 8.00 3.48
N ALA A 150 5.32 7.80 4.62
CA ALA A 150 5.80 8.25 5.92
C ALA A 150 7.15 7.61 6.28
N PHE A 151 7.38 6.33 5.95
CA PHE A 151 8.68 5.69 6.17
C PHE A 151 9.80 6.39 5.42
N LEU A 152 9.53 6.82 4.19
CA LEU A 152 10.52 7.50 3.36
C LEU A 152 10.75 8.94 3.82
N PHE A 153 9.70 9.73 4.01
CA PHE A 153 9.82 11.15 4.31
C PHE A 153 10.16 11.43 5.79
N ASN A 154 9.62 10.63 6.73
CA ASN A 154 9.82 10.87 8.16
C ASN A 154 11.09 10.19 8.67
N PHE A 155 11.44 9.00 8.17
CA PHE A 155 12.62 8.24 8.63
C PHE A 155 13.77 8.19 7.61
N GLY A 156 13.58 8.80 6.43
CA GLY A 156 14.59 8.85 5.39
C GLY A 156 14.81 7.51 4.71
N ILE A 157 15.77 7.49 3.78
CA ILE A 157 16.13 6.28 3.04
C ILE A 157 16.61 5.18 3.99
N LEU A 158 17.39 5.52 5.02
CA LEU A 158 17.95 4.55 5.94
C LEU A 158 16.86 3.92 6.81
N GLY A 159 15.96 4.73 7.38
CA GLY A 159 14.83 4.23 8.14
C GLY A 159 13.87 3.41 7.29
N PHE A 160 13.58 3.85 6.06
CA PHE A 160 12.78 3.10 5.09
C PHE A 160 13.35 1.69 4.83
N ILE A 161 14.66 1.59 4.54
CA ILE A 161 15.30 0.30 4.26
C ILE A 161 15.32 -0.59 5.49
N LEU A 162 15.65 -0.06 6.67
CA LEU A 162 15.71 -0.86 7.89
C LEU A 162 14.33 -1.35 8.33
N TYR A 163 13.32 -0.51 8.21
CA TYR A 163 11.97 -0.82 8.68
C TYR A 163 11.16 -1.64 7.67
N PHE A 164 11.01 -1.12 6.44
CA PHE A 164 10.15 -1.71 5.42
C PHE A 164 10.89 -2.64 4.45
N GLY A 165 12.20 -2.44 4.27
CA GLY A 165 13.03 -3.20 3.35
C GLY A 165 12.95 -4.73 3.50
N PRO A 166 12.99 -5.31 4.73
CA PRO A 166 12.85 -6.76 4.90
C PRO A 166 11.51 -7.30 4.38
N PHE A 167 10.40 -6.62 4.67
CA PHE A 167 9.08 -7.02 4.18
C PHE A 167 9.00 -6.96 2.66
N LEU A 168 9.49 -5.86 2.07
CA LEU A 168 9.49 -5.67 0.62
C LEU A 168 10.36 -6.72 -0.08
N ALA A 169 11.54 -7.01 0.46
CA ALA A 169 12.46 -8.01 -0.10
C ALA A 169 11.82 -9.41 -0.11
N ILE A 170 11.17 -9.81 1.00
CA ILE A 170 10.48 -11.10 1.11
C ILE A 170 9.32 -11.19 0.11
N PHE A 171 8.52 -10.12 -0.01
CA PHE A 171 7.40 -10.07 -0.94
C PHE A 171 7.84 -10.18 -2.40
N VAL A 172 8.82 -9.35 -2.82
CA VAL A 172 9.36 -9.37 -4.19
C VAL A 172 10.01 -10.73 -4.49
N TYR A 173 10.76 -11.28 -3.54
CA TYR A 173 11.34 -12.61 -3.69
C TYR A 173 10.27 -13.70 -3.82
N GLY A 174 9.20 -13.62 -3.03
CA GLY A 174 8.05 -14.52 -3.10
C GLY A 174 7.33 -14.45 -4.46
N ILE A 175 7.14 -13.25 -5.02
CA ILE A 175 6.57 -13.14 -6.38
C ILE A 175 7.52 -13.76 -7.41
N TYR A 176 8.80 -13.40 -7.36
CA TYR A 176 9.82 -13.90 -8.29
C TYR A 176 9.92 -15.43 -8.25
N PHE A 177 10.05 -16.01 -7.05
CA PHE A 177 10.09 -17.46 -6.84
C PHE A 177 8.79 -18.10 -7.34
N GLY A 178 7.65 -17.44 -7.07
CA GLY A 178 6.35 -17.91 -7.48
C GLY A 178 6.21 -18.04 -9.01
N ILE A 179 6.60 -17.01 -9.74
CA ILE A 179 6.57 -17.01 -11.21
C ILE A 179 7.51 -18.09 -11.77
N ARG A 180 8.72 -18.23 -11.20
CA ARG A 180 9.71 -19.22 -11.62
C ARG A 180 9.27 -20.67 -11.36
N LYS A 181 8.44 -20.90 -10.33
CA LYS A 181 8.05 -22.23 -9.83
C LYS A 181 6.54 -22.45 -9.84
N ILE A 182 5.84 -21.87 -10.81
CA ILE A 182 4.36 -21.86 -10.87
C ILE A 182 3.69 -23.24 -10.77
N LYS A 183 4.38 -24.31 -11.21
CA LYS A 183 3.87 -25.68 -11.16
C LYS A 183 3.99 -26.35 -9.78
N SER A 184 4.84 -25.83 -8.92
CA SER A 184 5.16 -26.38 -7.59
C SER A 184 4.45 -25.61 -6.46
N ILE A 185 3.63 -24.62 -6.80
CA ILE A 185 2.96 -23.71 -5.87
C ILE A 185 1.56 -24.22 -5.54
N ASP A 186 1.19 -24.13 -4.28
CA ASP A 186 -0.15 -24.43 -3.78
C ASP A 186 -0.92 -23.16 -3.37
N SER A 187 -2.17 -23.34 -2.96
CA SER A 187 -3.03 -22.24 -2.54
C SER A 187 -2.51 -21.54 -1.29
N GLU A 188 -1.84 -22.26 -0.39
CA GLU A 188 -1.28 -21.71 0.83
C GLU A 188 -0.19 -20.67 0.52
N TYR A 189 0.76 -21.00 -0.36
CA TYR A 189 1.76 -20.05 -0.84
C TYR A 189 1.13 -18.80 -1.46
N ILE A 190 0.13 -18.98 -2.31
CA ILE A 190 -0.57 -17.86 -2.97
C ILE A 190 -1.24 -16.97 -1.92
N MET A 191 -1.86 -17.55 -0.90
CA MET A 191 -2.48 -16.80 0.19
C MET A 191 -1.47 -15.96 0.97
N TYR A 192 -0.27 -16.49 1.25
CA TYR A 192 0.77 -15.69 1.92
C TYR A 192 1.24 -14.51 1.08
N VAL A 193 1.51 -14.73 -0.21
CA VAL A 193 1.92 -13.63 -1.12
C VAL A 193 0.81 -12.59 -1.24
N LEU A 194 -0.43 -13.00 -1.48
CA LEU A 194 -1.57 -12.08 -1.58
C LEU A 194 -1.83 -11.36 -0.25
N GLY A 195 -1.68 -12.03 0.90
CA GLY A 195 -1.85 -11.43 2.21
C GLY A 195 -0.86 -10.29 2.45
N ILE A 196 0.42 -10.50 2.12
CA ILE A 196 1.45 -9.45 2.22
C ILE A 196 1.16 -8.31 1.22
N GLY A 197 0.80 -8.65 -0.01
CA GLY A 197 0.46 -7.64 -1.04
C GLY A 197 -0.74 -6.79 -0.66
N LEU A 198 -1.78 -7.39 -0.07
CA LEU A 198 -2.93 -6.67 0.46
C LEU A 198 -2.54 -5.79 1.64
N ALA A 199 -1.68 -6.26 2.55
CA ALA A 199 -1.18 -5.43 3.65
C ALA A 199 -0.43 -4.18 3.13
N PHE A 200 0.38 -4.33 2.07
CA PHE A 200 1.04 -3.18 1.42
C PHE A 200 0.02 -2.23 0.81
N ALA A 201 -0.97 -2.73 0.07
CA ALA A 201 -2.01 -1.89 -0.51
C ALA A 201 -2.78 -1.11 0.57
N ILE A 202 -3.21 -1.78 1.64
CA ILE A 202 -3.93 -1.13 2.75
C ILE A 202 -3.03 -0.12 3.47
N SER A 203 -1.72 -0.38 3.60
CA SER A 203 -0.80 0.56 4.24
C SER A 203 -0.67 1.89 3.48
N VAL A 204 -0.81 1.86 2.15
CA VAL A 204 -0.83 3.05 1.28
C VAL A 204 -2.20 3.72 1.33
N PHE A 205 -3.30 2.96 1.23
CA PHE A 205 -4.65 3.53 1.09
C PHE A 205 -5.39 3.78 2.40
N SER A 206 -4.97 3.22 3.52
CA SER A 206 -5.63 3.40 4.81
C SER A 206 -4.69 4.03 5.83
N GLY A 207 -3.39 3.78 5.72
CA GLY A 207 -2.41 4.16 6.72
C GLY A 207 -2.48 3.28 7.98
N TYR A 208 -1.54 3.47 8.88
CA TYR A 208 -1.45 2.85 10.21
C TYR A 208 -1.47 1.30 10.24
N VAL A 209 -1.10 0.64 9.15
CA VAL A 209 -1.02 -0.82 9.08
C VAL A 209 0.28 -1.30 9.72
N PHE A 210 1.39 -0.74 9.28
CA PHE A 210 2.71 -1.10 9.76
C PHE A 210 3.10 -0.34 11.03
N PHE A 211 2.52 0.84 11.29
CA PHE A 211 2.71 1.54 12.57
C PHE A 211 1.96 0.87 13.73
N ASN A 212 0.93 0.07 13.45
CA ASN A 212 0.24 -0.70 14.48
C ASN A 212 1.03 -1.99 14.79
N MET A 213 1.53 -2.10 16.01
CA MET A 213 2.37 -3.21 16.46
C MET A 213 1.70 -4.59 16.30
N SER A 214 0.40 -4.69 16.57
CA SER A 214 -0.33 -5.96 16.45
C SER A 214 -0.44 -6.39 14.98
N VAL A 215 -0.73 -5.44 14.09
CA VAL A 215 -0.88 -5.70 12.65
C VAL A 215 0.48 -6.01 12.02
N SER A 216 1.52 -5.22 12.34
CA SER A 216 2.87 -5.46 11.83
C SER A 216 3.46 -6.80 12.27
N THR A 217 3.15 -7.25 13.50
CA THR A 217 3.52 -8.58 13.99
C THR A 217 2.86 -9.68 13.15
N VAL A 218 1.57 -9.55 12.83
CA VAL A 218 0.87 -10.52 11.97
C VAL A 218 1.49 -10.56 10.57
N ILE A 219 1.83 -9.41 9.99
CA ILE A 219 2.50 -9.34 8.69
C ILE A 219 3.87 -10.05 8.75
N ALA A 220 4.64 -9.84 9.82
CA ALA A 220 5.92 -10.51 10.03
C ALA A 220 5.77 -12.04 10.12
N VAL A 221 4.71 -12.53 10.79
CA VAL A 221 4.39 -13.97 10.84
C VAL A 221 4.08 -14.50 9.43
N ILE A 222 3.27 -13.80 8.64
CA ILE A 222 2.97 -14.21 7.25
C ILE A 222 4.24 -14.24 6.40
N CYS A 223 5.14 -13.27 6.56
CA CYS A 223 6.45 -13.28 5.90
C CYS A 223 7.30 -14.49 6.29
N ALA A 224 7.33 -14.86 7.57
CA ALA A 224 8.04 -16.05 8.04
C ALA A 224 7.44 -17.35 7.46
N LEU A 225 6.10 -17.45 7.41
CA LEU A 225 5.40 -18.58 6.81
C LEU A 225 5.70 -18.70 5.31
N LEU A 226 5.72 -17.58 4.57
CA LEU A 226 6.10 -17.57 3.16
C LEU A 226 7.54 -18.09 2.95
N ILE A 227 8.49 -17.62 3.75
CA ILE A 227 9.88 -18.08 3.68
C ILE A 227 9.96 -19.59 3.95
N ASN A 228 9.29 -20.08 5.00
CA ASN A 228 9.26 -21.50 5.34
C ASN A 228 8.68 -22.33 4.18
N LYS A 229 7.59 -21.86 3.57
CA LYS A 229 6.98 -22.52 2.41
C LYS A 229 7.92 -22.57 1.21
N ILE A 230 8.67 -21.50 0.95
CA ILE A 230 9.70 -21.48 -0.12
C ILE A 230 10.77 -22.55 0.14
N PHE A 231 11.24 -22.69 1.39
CA PHE A 231 12.22 -23.70 1.75
C PHE A 231 11.67 -25.13 1.60
N GLU A 232 10.42 -25.37 2.01
CA GLU A 232 9.75 -26.65 1.83
C GLU A 232 9.73 -27.07 0.36
N ILE A 233 9.27 -26.18 -0.53
CA ILE A 233 9.21 -26.44 -1.98
C ILE A 233 10.60 -26.78 -2.55
N LYS A 234 11.64 -26.03 -2.17
CA LYS A 234 13.02 -26.30 -2.61
C LYS A 234 13.53 -27.67 -2.14
N ASN A 235 13.25 -28.03 -0.88
CA ASN A 235 13.71 -29.29 -0.30
C ASN A 235 13.03 -30.52 -0.94
N VAL A 236 11.73 -30.42 -1.24
CA VAL A 236 10.99 -31.47 -1.94
C VAL A 236 11.57 -31.72 -3.33
N GLU A 237 11.85 -30.66 -4.10
CA GLU A 237 12.47 -30.78 -5.43
C GLU A 237 13.87 -31.41 -5.35
N TYR A 238 14.72 -30.94 -4.44
CA TYR A 238 16.06 -31.50 -4.25
C TYR A 238 16.03 -32.99 -3.93
N THR A 239 15.11 -33.40 -3.05
CA THR A 239 14.95 -34.81 -2.68
C THR A 239 14.50 -35.66 -3.87
N HIS A 240 13.56 -35.17 -4.67
CA HIS A 240 13.12 -35.84 -5.89
C HIS A 240 14.26 -36.03 -6.91
N GLU A 241 15.08 -35.00 -7.13
CA GLU A 241 16.20 -35.04 -8.07
C GLU A 241 17.25 -36.09 -7.65
N GLN A 242 17.59 -36.15 -6.36
CA GLN A 242 18.53 -37.15 -5.81
C GLN A 242 18.02 -38.59 -6.01
N VAL A 243 16.73 -38.83 -5.81
CA VAL A 243 16.11 -40.14 -6.03
C VAL A 243 16.18 -40.54 -7.51
N VAL A 244 15.91 -39.61 -8.43
CA VAL A 244 15.99 -39.85 -9.88
C VAL A 244 17.43 -40.22 -10.29
N ILE A 245 18.43 -39.43 -9.86
CA ILE A 245 19.85 -39.68 -10.18
C ILE A 245 20.30 -41.06 -9.65
N LYS A 246 19.94 -41.41 -8.42
CA LYS A 246 20.28 -42.72 -7.82
C LYS A 246 19.68 -43.87 -8.62
N ASN A 247 18.43 -43.72 -9.08
CA ASN A 247 17.74 -44.74 -9.88
C ASN A 247 18.36 -44.88 -11.27
N GLU A 248 18.78 -43.79 -11.92
CA GLU A 248 19.48 -43.85 -13.20
C GLU A 248 20.85 -44.51 -13.09
N LYS A 249 21.64 -44.18 -12.06
CA LYS A 249 22.94 -44.83 -11.81
C LYS A 249 22.77 -46.34 -11.61
N LYS A 250 21.77 -46.78 -10.84
CA LYS A 250 21.45 -48.22 -10.68
C LYS A 250 21.08 -48.90 -12.00
N LYS A 251 20.29 -48.24 -12.85
CA LYS A 251 19.93 -48.76 -14.18
C LYS A 251 21.16 -48.89 -15.10
N LYS A 252 22.05 -47.90 -15.12
CA LYS A 252 23.30 -47.95 -15.90
C LYS A 252 24.24 -49.07 -15.44
N ILE A 253 24.36 -49.30 -14.14
CA ILE A 253 25.17 -50.40 -13.59
C ILE A 253 24.60 -51.77 -14.01
N LYS A 254 23.28 -51.96 -13.96
CA LYS A 254 22.65 -53.21 -14.40
C LYS A 254 22.88 -53.48 -15.90
N ARG A 255 22.82 -52.45 -16.75
CA ARG A 255 23.06 -52.58 -18.20
C ARG A 255 24.51 -52.87 -18.58
N ARG A 256 25.50 -52.59 -17.71
CA ARG A 256 26.91 -52.92 -17.96
C ARG A 256 27.32 -54.34 -17.50
N LYS A 257 26.40 -55.05 -16.82
CA LYS A 257 26.61 -56.42 -16.33
C LYS A 257 25.87 -57.48 -17.16
N GLN A 258 25.22 -57.07 -18.25
CA GLN A 258 24.66 -57.91 -19.30
C GLN A 258 25.52 -57.71 -20.54
#